data_AF-A0A3Q7ST28-F1
#
_entry.id   AF-A0A3Q7ST28-F1
#
_cell.length_a   1.000
_cell.length_b   1.000
_cell.length_c   1.000
_cell.angle_alpha   90.00
_cell.angle_beta   90.00
_cell.angle_gamma   90.00
#
_symmetry.space_group_name_H-M   'P 1'
#
loop_
_entity.id
_entity.type
_entity.pdbx_description
1 polymer ?
#
loop_
_entity_poly.entity_id
_entity_poly.type
_entity_poly.pdbx_seq_one_letter_code
_entity_poly.pdbx_strand_id
1 'polypeptide(L)'
;MLSWAEATLSRALRRLCKPLLALYSFSARNCSVMVTLPLLPAGDESLAVARVTGHLVEEKLLRPLRELYGTRVLAEYYRLQHLLLESPHDYHAVVAGDRHVVTFDGQVWSVGGHCGSLLLAKDFAHNTFSLTLNRAPSGLTSLSVELNHTTLVLYPSLKTYKLYDSSLPTESCPHLDLPPAKTRGDIPRIELTSEDGISVTCDVRTGLCSLTLGLWLHGVSAGLLGTNDNEAANEWMLPDGKVAQSLEELTLAWQVGGDCRAMEKPQECPARSLTCWAFFQDPHSCLGNCFRVVSVRLGQEPNRSHVTGRPKDQKFPPPCLWPSSSVLPPMVQWARTMTVDAELQVDPTPFLGLCNQDTCGTQELHSACNLAATYIHLCARGFVPLDPPPQCV
;
A
#
# COMPACT_ATOMS: atom_id res chain seq x y z
N MET A 1 -17.18 -21.28 4.29
CA MET A 1 -15.99 -21.51 5.14
C MET A 1 -15.72 -20.37 6.13
N LEU A 2 -15.95 -19.10 5.77
CA LEU A 2 -15.83 -17.93 6.67
C LEU A 2 -16.60 -18.06 8.01
N SER A 3 -17.84 -18.57 7.99
CA SER A 3 -18.67 -18.67 9.21
C SER A 3 -18.12 -19.64 10.27
N TRP A 4 -17.41 -20.68 9.86
CA TRP A 4 -16.80 -21.64 10.78
C TRP A 4 -15.54 -21.05 11.42
N ALA A 5 -14.71 -20.36 10.64
CA ALA A 5 -13.51 -19.68 11.13
C ALA A 5 -13.89 -18.60 12.15
N GLU A 6 -14.83 -17.72 11.79
CA GLU A 6 -15.35 -16.67 12.69
C GLU A 6 -15.94 -17.24 13.99
N ALA A 7 -16.75 -18.31 13.91
CA ALA A 7 -17.37 -18.94 15.07
C ALA A 7 -16.36 -19.66 15.99
N THR A 8 -15.26 -20.16 15.41
CA THR A 8 -14.18 -20.82 16.15
C THR A 8 -13.30 -19.80 16.86
N LEU A 9 -12.92 -18.73 16.16
CA LEU A 9 -12.16 -17.59 16.67
C LEU A 9 -12.93 -16.88 17.80
N SER A 10 -14.24 -16.67 17.61
CA SER A 10 -15.13 -16.10 18.63
C SER A 10 -15.29 -16.96 19.89
N ARG A 11 -15.18 -18.30 19.77
CA ARG A 11 -15.22 -19.21 20.93
C ARG A 11 -13.90 -19.21 21.68
N ALA A 12 -12.77 -19.18 20.96
CA ALA A 12 -11.44 -19.10 21.54
C ALA A 12 -11.24 -17.78 22.30
N LEU A 13 -11.58 -16.63 21.69
CA LEU A 13 -11.48 -15.32 22.33
C LEU A 13 -12.34 -15.21 23.59
N ARG A 14 -13.57 -15.76 23.58
CA ARG A 14 -14.44 -15.78 24.77
C ARG A 14 -13.85 -16.55 25.96
N ARG A 15 -13.01 -17.57 25.72
CA ARG A 15 -12.32 -18.31 26.79
C ARG A 15 -11.16 -17.51 27.40
N LEU A 16 -10.57 -16.58 26.64
CA LEU A 16 -9.47 -15.70 27.05
C LEU A 16 -9.96 -14.38 27.68
N CYS A 17 -10.99 -13.74 27.10
CA CYS A 17 -11.51 -12.47 27.61
C CYS A 17 -12.18 -12.61 28.99
N LYS A 18 -12.81 -13.75 29.28
CA LYS A 18 -13.45 -13.98 30.59
C LYS A 18 -12.48 -13.86 31.78
N PRO A 19 -11.33 -14.56 31.80
CA PRO A 19 -10.36 -14.38 32.88
C PRO A 19 -9.70 -12.99 32.88
N LEU A 20 -9.49 -12.35 31.71
CA LEU A 20 -8.96 -10.98 31.66
C LEU A 20 -9.94 -9.93 32.23
N LEU A 21 -11.23 -10.04 31.93
CA LEU A 21 -12.29 -9.19 32.50
C LEU A 21 -12.48 -9.42 34.01
N ALA A 22 -12.03 -10.56 34.54
CA ALA A 22 -12.00 -10.79 35.99
C ALA A 22 -10.81 -10.09 36.68
N LEU A 23 -9.74 -9.78 35.93
CA LEU A 23 -8.55 -9.08 36.41
C LEU A 23 -8.64 -7.56 36.21
N TYR A 24 -9.39 -7.09 35.21
CA TYR A 24 -9.51 -5.68 34.85
C TYR A 24 -10.97 -5.25 34.75
N SER A 25 -11.33 -4.14 35.41
CA SER A 25 -12.61 -3.47 35.20
C SER A 25 -12.40 -1.99 34.88
N PHE A 26 -13.06 -1.49 33.84
CA PHE A 26 -12.97 -0.10 33.42
C PHE A 26 -14.29 0.63 33.72
N SER A 27 -14.20 1.76 34.41
CA SER A 27 -15.32 2.67 34.64
C SER A 27 -15.23 3.85 33.68
N ALA A 28 -16.08 3.83 32.65
CA ALA A 28 -16.17 4.92 31.68
C ALA A 28 -16.59 6.26 32.28
N ARG A 29 -17.31 6.25 33.42
CA ARG A 29 -17.79 7.48 34.08
C ARG A 29 -16.65 8.30 34.70
N ASN A 30 -15.63 7.63 35.20
CA ASN A 30 -14.53 8.27 35.93
C ASN A 30 -13.18 8.04 35.24
N CYS A 31 -13.18 7.46 34.03
CA CYS A 31 -11.99 7.01 33.32
C CYS A 31 -11.01 6.19 34.19
N SER A 32 -11.54 5.39 35.12
CA SER A 32 -10.72 4.63 36.07
C SER A 32 -10.64 3.15 35.69
N VAL A 33 -9.44 2.57 35.80
CA VAL A 33 -9.21 1.14 35.64
C VAL A 33 -8.93 0.56 37.01
N MET A 34 -9.72 -0.45 37.41
CA MET A 34 -9.51 -1.22 38.63
C MET A 34 -8.95 -2.58 38.25
N VAL A 35 -7.92 -2.99 38.98
CA VAL A 35 -7.17 -4.22 38.71
C VAL A 35 -7.25 -5.11 39.94
N THR A 36 -7.70 -6.34 39.75
CA THR A 36 -7.79 -7.36 40.80
C THR A 36 -6.67 -8.36 40.61
N LEU A 37 -5.65 -8.30 41.47
CA LEU A 37 -4.51 -9.22 41.41
C LEU A 37 -4.65 -10.28 42.53
N PRO A 38 -4.62 -11.59 42.21
CA PRO A 38 -4.59 -12.62 43.24
C PRO A 38 -3.23 -12.58 43.94
N LEU A 39 -3.22 -12.14 45.19
CA LEU A 39 -2.05 -12.22 46.05
C LEU A 39 -2.02 -13.61 46.70
N LEU A 40 -0.92 -14.35 46.50
CA LEU A 40 -0.64 -15.51 47.34
C LEU A 40 -0.38 -15.02 48.76
N PRO A 41 -0.88 -15.70 49.81
CA PRO A 41 -0.63 -15.29 51.19
C PRO A 41 0.88 -15.36 51.48
N ALA A 42 1.52 -14.20 51.47
CA ALA A 42 2.91 -14.07 51.87
C ALA A 42 2.98 -14.05 53.40
N GLY A 43 3.81 -14.92 53.96
CA GLY A 43 4.19 -14.86 55.37
C GLY A 43 4.71 -13.47 55.73
N ASP A 44 4.40 -13.09 56.96
CA ASP A 44 4.46 -11.78 57.59
C ASP A 44 5.78 -11.01 57.37
N GLU A 45 5.96 -10.33 56.23
CA GLU A 45 6.98 -9.28 56.03
C GLU A 45 6.51 -8.17 55.07
N SER A 46 6.31 -6.96 55.62
CA SER A 46 5.77 -5.78 54.94
C SER A 46 6.62 -5.27 53.76
N LEU A 47 7.95 -5.47 53.82
CA LEU A 47 8.89 -5.10 52.76
C LEU A 47 8.83 -6.04 51.53
N ALA A 48 8.41 -7.29 51.73
CA ALA A 48 8.21 -8.26 50.65
C ALA A 48 6.94 -7.92 49.85
N VAL A 49 5.86 -7.51 50.52
CA VAL A 49 4.60 -7.13 49.89
C VAL A 49 4.76 -5.89 49.00
N ALA A 50 5.54 -4.88 49.42
CA ALA A 50 5.81 -3.67 48.64
C ALA A 50 6.62 -3.93 47.35
N ARG A 51 7.64 -4.80 47.41
CA ARG A 51 8.39 -5.22 46.20
C ARG A 51 7.55 -6.06 45.26
N VAL A 52 6.73 -6.96 45.80
CA VAL A 52 5.82 -7.80 45.01
C VAL A 52 4.76 -6.95 44.32
N THR A 53 4.18 -5.96 45.01
CA THR A 53 3.23 -5.00 44.41
C THR A 53 3.89 -4.13 43.35
N GLY A 54 5.10 -3.61 43.60
CA GLY A 54 5.87 -2.87 42.59
C GLY A 54 6.12 -3.69 41.32
N HIS A 55 6.59 -4.94 41.46
CA HIS A 55 6.81 -5.83 40.33
C HIS A 55 5.52 -6.19 39.58
N LEU A 56 4.42 -6.45 40.30
CA LEU A 56 3.11 -6.70 39.69
C LEU A 56 2.60 -5.49 38.91
N VAL A 57 2.75 -4.29 39.44
CA VAL A 57 2.33 -3.05 38.75
C VAL A 57 3.21 -2.77 37.55
N GLU A 58 4.53 -2.81 37.66
CA GLU A 58 5.41 -2.47 36.53
C GLU A 58 5.41 -3.56 35.44
N GLU A 59 5.66 -4.82 35.81
CA GLU A 59 5.90 -5.90 34.84
C GLU A 59 4.62 -6.62 34.41
N LYS A 60 3.62 -6.75 35.28
CA LYS A 60 2.38 -7.46 34.97
C LYS A 60 1.23 -6.56 34.55
N LEU A 61 1.33 -5.24 34.81
CA LEU A 61 0.27 -4.29 34.46
C LEU A 61 0.72 -3.24 33.45
N LEU A 62 1.68 -2.38 33.81
CA LEU A 62 2.07 -1.23 33.03
C LEU A 62 2.77 -1.63 31.74
N ARG A 63 3.63 -2.67 31.78
CA ARG A 63 4.29 -3.19 30.59
C ARG A 63 3.30 -3.77 29.58
N PRO A 64 2.40 -4.71 29.93
CA PRO A 64 1.36 -5.17 29.01
C PRO A 64 0.48 -4.05 28.48
N LEU A 65 0.08 -3.08 29.31
CA LEU A 65 -0.72 -1.92 28.88
C LEU A 65 0.04 -1.01 27.91
N ARG A 66 1.34 -0.82 28.11
CA ARG A 66 2.20 -0.04 27.19
C ARG A 66 2.38 -0.76 25.85
N GLU A 67 2.56 -2.08 25.88
CA GLU A 67 2.57 -2.92 24.66
C GLU A 67 1.22 -2.88 23.94
N LEU A 68 0.11 -2.92 24.69
CA LEU A 68 -1.28 -2.77 24.24
C LEU A 68 -1.54 -1.43 23.55
N TYR A 69 -1.04 -0.36 24.17
CA TYR A 69 -1.17 1.00 23.68
C TYR A 69 -0.32 1.23 22.43
N GLY A 70 0.83 0.59 22.34
CA GLY A 70 1.67 0.60 21.14
C GLY A 70 1.20 -0.34 20.03
N THR A 71 0.32 -1.30 20.32
CA THR A 71 -0.19 -2.26 19.33
C THR A 71 -1.41 -1.72 18.61
N ARG A 72 -1.35 -1.74 17.28
CA ARG A 72 -2.50 -1.43 16.43
C ARG A 72 -3.40 -2.65 16.31
N VAL A 73 -4.36 -2.75 17.23
CA VAL A 73 -5.30 -3.88 17.36
C VAL A 73 -5.94 -4.26 16.02
N LEU A 74 -6.30 -3.26 15.21
CA LEU A 74 -6.92 -3.48 13.90
C LEU A 74 -5.93 -4.06 12.87
N ALA A 75 -4.67 -3.63 12.89
CA ALA A 75 -3.62 -4.18 12.01
C ALA A 75 -3.36 -5.66 12.34
N GLU A 76 -3.31 -6.02 13.62
CA GLU A 76 -3.15 -7.41 14.06
C GLU A 76 -4.39 -8.27 13.74
N TYR A 77 -5.59 -7.68 13.75
CA TYR A 77 -6.81 -8.36 13.31
C TYR A 77 -6.74 -8.75 11.83
N TYR A 78 -6.38 -7.82 10.95
CA TYR A 78 -6.25 -8.11 9.52
C TYR A 78 -5.12 -9.10 9.24
N ARG A 79 -4.04 -9.05 10.04
CA ARG A 79 -2.99 -10.08 10.05
C ARG A 79 -3.52 -11.49 10.28
N LEU A 80 -4.35 -11.65 11.30
CA LEU A 80 -4.94 -12.94 11.61
C LEU A 80 -5.95 -13.38 10.54
N GLN A 81 -6.73 -12.43 10.01
CA GLN A 81 -7.72 -12.70 8.97
C GLN A 81 -7.07 -13.25 7.70
N HIS A 82 -5.94 -12.69 7.26
CA HIS A 82 -5.24 -13.15 6.07
C HIS A 82 -4.60 -14.54 6.24
N LEU A 83 -3.97 -14.81 7.39
CA LEU A 83 -3.44 -16.14 7.71
C LEU A 83 -4.49 -17.25 7.61
N LEU A 84 -5.77 -16.90 7.76
CA LEU A 84 -6.89 -17.83 7.69
C LEU A 84 -7.57 -17.89 6.31
N LEU A 85 -7.34 -16.91 5.44
CA LEU A 85 -8.06 -16.75 4.17
C LEU A 85 -7.23 -17.11 2.92
N GLU A 86 -5.95 -17.45 3.09
CA GLU A 86 -4.96 -17.65 2.02
C GLU A 86 -4.80 -16.38 1.14
N SER A 87 -3.56 -15.98 0.88
CA SER A 87 -3.30 -14.85 -0.03
C SER A 87 -3.67 -15.23 -1.45
N PRO A 88 -4.21 -14.33 -2.27
CA PRO A 88 -4.22 -14.56 -3.71
C PRO A 88 -2.78 -14.79 -4.17
N HIS A 89 -2.50 -15.96 -4.75
CA HIS A 89 -1.19 -16.32 -5.31
C HIS A 89 -0.97 -15.69 -6.70
N ASP A 90 -1.59 -14.54 -6.95
CA ASP A 90 -1.55 -13.84 -8.23
C ASP A 90 -0.51 -12.73 -8.20
N TYR A 91 0.20 -12.54 -9.31
CA TYR A 91 1.15 -11.45 -9.49
C TYR A 91 0.40 -10.15 -9.67
N HIS A 92 0.85 -9.09 -8.98
CA HIS A 92 0.17 -7.81 -9.01
C HIS A 92 1.10 -6.63 -9.21
N ALA A 93 0.84 -5.85 -10.25
CA ALA A 93 1.53 -4.59 -10.51
C ALA A 93 0.53 -3.44 -10.60
N VAL A 94 0.98 -2.23 -10.26
CA VAL A 94 0.14 -1.03 -10.21
C VAL A 94 0.82 0.12 -10.94
N VAL A 95 0.05 0.86 -11.71
CA VAL A 95 0.43 2.13 -12.33
C VAL A 95 -0.46 3.20 -11.74
N ALA A 96 0.15 4.22 -11.14
CA ALA A 96 -0.56 5.26 -10.41
C ALA A 96 -0.27 6.64 -11.01
N GLY A 97 -1.33 7.30 -11.45
CA GLY A 97 -1.24 8.57 -12.13
C GLY A 97 -0.47 8.43 -13.44
N ASP A 98 0.53 9.27 -13.64
CA ASP A 98 1.26 9.40 -14.90
C ASP A 98 2.76 9.08 -14.80
N ARG A 99 3.21 8.58 -13.65
CA ARG A 99 4.63 8.39 -13.38
C ARG A 99 5.00 7.40 -12.27
N HIS A 100 4.08 6.99 -11.40
CA HIS A 100 4.42 6.06 -10.31
C HIS A 100 4.03 4.65 -10.68
N VAL A 101 4.90 3.69 -10.35
CA VAL A 101 4.62 2.28 -10.55
C VAL A 101 5.01 1.47 -9.32
N VAL A 102 4.27 0.39 -9.13
CA VAL A 102 4.57 -0.71 -8.21
C VAL A 102 4.75 -1.94 -9.09
N THR A 103 5.93 -2.53 -9.06
CA THR A 103 6.27 -3.71 -9.85
C THR A 103 5.60 -4.97 -9.31
N PHE A 104 5.69 -6.06 -10.07
CA PHE A 104 5.16 -7.35 -9.64
C PHE A 104 5.79 -7.88 -8.36
N ASP A 105 7.08 -7.61 -8.13
CA ASP A 105 7.81 -8.08 -6.94
C ASP A 105 7.91 -6.99 -5.86
N GLY A 106 7.06 -5.96 -5.95
CA GLY A 106 6.81 -5.00 -4.87
C GLY A 106 7.75 -3.80 -4.80
N GLN A 107 8.60 -3.58 -5.81
CA GLN A 107 9.40 -2.37 -5.90
C GLN A 107 8.53 -1.17 -6.29
N VAL A 108 8.86 0.00 -5.73
CA VAL A 108 8.11 1.23 -5.96
C VAL A 108 9.07 2.30 -6.44
N TRP A 109 8.82 2.84 -7.63
CA TRP A 109 9.64 3.90 -8.20
C TRP A 109 8.83 4.85 -9.09
N SER A 110 9.46 5.99 -9.41
CA SER A 110 8.93 6.92 -10.39
C SER A 110 9.61 6.73 -11.74
N VAL A 111 8.79 6.50 -12.76
CA VAL A 111 9.19 6.48 -14.15
C VAL A 111 9.28 7.93 -14.65
N GLY A 112 10.47 8.34 -15.06
CA GLY A 112 10.81 9.73 -15.41
C GLY A 112 10.11 10.30 -16.65
N GLY A 113 10.13 11.64 -16.78
CA GLY A 113 9.24 12.43 -17.63
C GLY A 113 9.73 12.86 -19.03
N HIS A 114 10.70 12.19 -19.66
CA HIS A 114 11.27 12.67 -20.94
C HIS A 114 11.26 11.65 -22.09
N CYS A 115 10.52 10.57 -21.93
CA CYS A 115 10.26 9.59 -22.99
C CYS A 115 8.82 9.75 -23.48
N GLY A 116 8.61 9.65 -24.78
CA GLY A 116 7.27 9.72 -25.35
C GLY A 116 6.51 8.41 -25.21
N SER A 117 7.18 7.26 -25.20
CA SER A 117 6.53 5.97 -24.94
C SER A 117 7.45 5.01 -24.19
N LEU A 118 6.91 4.39 -23.13
CA LEU A 118 7.63 3.47 -22.24
C LEU A 118 6.84 2.18 -22.06
N LEU A 119 7.51 1.04 -22.26
CA LEU A 119 6.91 -0.27 -22.07
C LEU A 119 6.91 -0.64 -20.59
N LEU A 120 5.72 -0.80 -20.02
CA LEU A 120 5.56 -1.15 -18.61
C LEU A 120 5.55 -2.66 -18.40
N ALA A 121 4.76 -3.39 -19.18
CA ALA A 121 4.71 -4.84 -19.12
C ALA A 121 4.17 -5.39 -20.43
N LYS A 122 4.74 -6.49 -20.93
CA LYS A 122 4.25 -7.17 -22.12
C LYS A 122 4.56 -8.65 -22.04
N ASP A 123 3.60 -9.46 -22.50
CA ASP A 123 3.85 -10.85 -22.83
C ASP A 123 4.47 -10.94 -24.24
N PHE A 124 5.79 -11.13 -24.30
CA PHE A 124 6.50 -11.29 -25.57
C PHE A 124 6.34 -12.68 -26.18
N ALA A 125 5.96 -13.69 -25.38
CA ALA A 125 5.85 -15.06 -25.83
C ALA A 125 4.57 -15.30 -26.65
N HIS A 126 3.43 -14.80 -26.16
CA HIS A 126 2.13 -15.05 -26.77
C HIS A 126 1.37 -13.77 -27.17
N ASN A 127 1.89 -12.58 -26.86
CA ASN A 127 1.23 -11.30 -27.12
C ASN A 127 -0.19 -11.22 -26.51
N THR A 128 -0.41 -11.82 -25.33
CA THR A 128 -1.71 -11.79 -24.66
C THR A 128 -2.05 -10.42 -24.06
N PHE A 129 -1.04 -9.69 -23.57
CA PHE A 129 -1.21 -8.36 -23.03
C PHE A 129 -0.02 -7.43 -23.32
N SER A 130 -0.28 -6.13 -23.33
CA SER A 130 0.74 -5.07 -23.39
C SER A 130 0.26 -3.82 -22.65
N LEU A 131 1.10 -3.28 -21.77
CA LEU A 131 0.89 -2.04 -21.04
C LEU A 131 1.99 -1.04 -21.42
N THR A 132 1.58 0.14 -21.87
CA THR A 132 2.50 1.19 -22.34
C THR A 132 2.09 2.54 -21.77
N LEU A 133 3.05 3.26 -21.19
CA LEU A 133 2.87 4.64 -20.75
C LEU A 133 3.30 5.58 -21.88
N ASN A 134 2.37 6.39 -22.37
CA ASN A 134 2.60 7.33 -23.45
C ASN A 134 2.53 8.77 -22.94
N ARG A 135 3.37 9.64 -23.48
CA ARG A 135 3.43 11.07 -23.20
C ARG A 135 3.52 11.83 -24.51
N ALA A 136 2.45 12.56 -24.83
CA ALA A 136 2.39 13.39 -26.01
C ALA A 136 3.34 14.60 -25.86
N PRO A 137 3.77 15.24 -26.99
CA PRO A 137 4.55 16.47 -26.94
C PRO A 137 3.87 17.63 -26.20
N SER A 138 2.53 17.58 -26.07
CA SER A 138 1.74 18.51 -25.25
C SER A 138 1.91 18.33 -23.74
N GLY A 139 2.65 17.30 -23.31
CA GLY A 139 2.76 16.88 -21.91
C GLY A 139 1.61 15.99 -21.44
N LEU A 140 0.58 15.76 -22.27
CA LEU A 140 -0.54 14.90 -21.92
C LEU A 140 -0.09 13.44 -21.85
N THR A 141 -0.39 12.78 -20.74
CA THR A 141 -0.04 11.39 -20.49
C THR A 141 -1.24 10.46 -20.68
N SER A 142 -0.97 9.26 -21.18
CA SER A 142 -1.98 8.23 -21.32
C SER A 142 -1.40 6.83 -21.09
N LEU A 143 -2.13 6.00 -20.37
CA LEU A 143 -1.82 4.59 -20.19
C LEU A 143 -2.61 3.78 -21.22
N SER A 144 -1.90 3.11 -22.11
CA SER A 144 -2.47 2.19 -23.09
C SER A 144 -2.35 0.76 -22.58
N VAL A 145 -3.47 0.06 -22.53
CA VAL A 145 -3.60 -1.33 -22.14
C VAL A 145 -4.19 -2.08 -23.32
N GLU A 146 -3.43 -3.02 -23.86
CA GLU A 146 -3.88 -3.99 -24.83
C GLU A 146 -4.07 -5.33 -24.11
N LEU A 147 -5.28 -5.88 -24.19
CA LEU A 147 -5.62 -7.18 -23.64
C LEU A 147 -6.46 -7.94 -24.68
N ASN A 148 -5.88 -9.00 -25.25
CA ASN A 148 -6.46 -9.75 -26.37
C ASN A 148 -6.85 -8.83 -27.55
N HIS A 149 -8.16 -8.66 -27.80
CA HIS A 149 -8.68 -7.83 -28.88
C HIS A 149 -9.21 -6.48 -28.41
N THR A 150 -9.02 -6.14 -27.13
CA THR A 150 -9.52 -4.89 -26.55
C THR A 150 -8.36 -3.97 -26.20
N THR A 151 -8.45 -2.72 -26.61
CA THR A 151 -7.50 -1.66 -26.25
C THR A 151 -8.19 -0.61 -25.39
N LEU A 152 -7.67 -0.40 -24.18
CA LEU A 152 -8.07 0.66 -23.28
C LEU A 152 -6.99 1.74 -23.26
N VAL A 153 -7.39 3.00 -23.43
CA VAL A 153 -6.51 4.16 -23.29
C VAL A 153 -7.06 5.05 -22.17
N LEU A 154 -6.38 5.06 -21.03
CA LEU A 154 -6.72 5.91 -19.88
C LEU A 154 -5.91 7.21 -19.95
N TYR A 155 -6.56 8.33 -19.64
CA TYR A 155 -5.93 9.65 -19.49
C TYR A 155 -6.05 10.11 -18.02
N PRO A 156 -5.06 9.82 -17.16
CA PRO A 156 -5.13 10.07 -15.72
C PRO A 156 -5.43 11.53 -15.38
N SER A 157 -4.71 12.48 -15.99
CA SER A 157 -4.87 13.92 -15.73
C SER A 157 -6.24 14.47 -16.16
N LEU A 158 -6.87 13.83 -17.15
CA LEU A 158 -8.19 14.23 -17.69
C LEU A 158 -9.35 13.43 -17.07
N LYS A 159 -9.05 12.42 -16.23
CA LYS A 159 -10.05 11.53 -15.62
C LYS A 159 -11.03 10.96 -16.65
N THR A 160 -10.49 10.51 -17.78
CA THR A 160 -11.28 9.97 -18.89
C THR A 160 -10.57 8.81 -19.56
N TYR A 161 -11.30 8.00 -20.32
CA TYR A 161 -10.75 6.86 -21.05
C TYR A 161 -11.44 6.67 -22.39
N LYS A 162 -10.76 5.93 -23.26
CA LYS A 162 -11.27 5.42 -24.53
C LYS A 162 -11.11 3.91 -24.57
N LEU A 163 -12.14 3.21 -25.04
CA LEU A 163 -12.12 1.76 -25.20
C LEU A 163 -12.39 1.42 -26.67
N TYR A 164 -11.57 0.53 -27.21
CA TYR A 164 -11.62 0.04 -28.57
C TYR A 164 -11.74 -1.49 -28.55
N ASP A 165 -12.79 -2.05 -29.15
CA ASP A 165 -12.94 -3.50 -29.33
C ASP A 165 -12.64 -3.85 -30.79
N SER A 166 -11.63 -4.69 -30.99
CA SER A 166 -11.16 -5.15 -32.30
C SER A 166 -11.90 -6.42 -32.71
N SER A 167 -13.24 -6.39 -32.78
CA SER A 167 -14.03 -7.55 -33.21
C SER A 167 -14.21 -7.64 -34.74
N LEU A 168 -13.43 -6.91 -35.53
CA LEU A 168 -13.50 -6.93 -37.00
C LEU A 168 -12.10 -6.95 -37.61
N PRO A 169 -11.74 -7.97 -38.43
CA PRO A 169 -10.53 -7.94 -39.22
C PRO A 169 -10.77 -7.01 -40.42
N THR A 170 -10.34 -5.76 -40.32
CA THR A 170 -10.34 -4.87 -41.48
C THR A 170 -8.95 -4.86 -42.09
N GLU A 171 -8.79 -5.61 -43.17
CA GLU A 171 -7.67 -5.47 -44.09
C GLU A 171 -7.60 -4.03 -44.64
N SER A 172 -6.37 -3.56 -44.88
CA SER A 172 -5.97 -2.44 -45.75
C SER A 172 -5.95 -0.99 -45.19
N CYS A 173 -4.70 -0.56 -44.93
CA CYS A 173 -4.08 0.76 -45.13
C CYS A 173 -4.26 1.90 -44.09
N PRO A 174 -3.22 2.77 -43.95
CA PRO A 174 -3.05 3.67 -42.82
C PRO A 174 -3.84 4.96 -43.05
N HIS A 175 -5.08 4.97 -42.57
CA HIS A 175 -5.77 6.21 -42.28
C HIS A 175 -6.19 6.18 -40.81
N LEU A 176 -5.84 7.29 -40.15
CA LEU A 176 -5.86 7.56 -38.72
C LEU A 176 -7.27 7.66 -38.11
N ASP A 177 -8.16 6.74 -38.46
CA ASP A 177 -9.51 6.69 -37.91
C ASP A 177 -9.67 5.39 -37.12
N LEU A 178 -9.18 5.42 -35.87
CA LEU A 178 -9.56 4.43 -34.87
C LEU A 178 -11.10 4.36 -34.81
N PRO A 179 -11.69 3.16 -34.67
CA PRO A 179 -13.15 3.00 -34.60
C PRO A 179 -13.74 3.90 -33.51
N PRO A 180 -15.01 4.34 -33.64
CA PRO A 180 -15.60 5.33 -32.74
C PRO A 180 -15.52 4.85 -31.29
N ALA A 181 -14.66 5.51 -30.52
CA ALA A 181 -14.46 5.21 -29.11
C ALA A 181 -15.79 5.40 -28.37
N LYS A 182 -16.19 4.41 -27.56
CA LYS A 182 -17.27 4.60 -26.60
C LYS A 182 -16.72 5.44 -25.44
N THR A 183 -16.90 6.75 -25.47
CA THR A 183 -16.66 7.61 -24.31
C THR A 183 -17.73 7.30 -23.26
N ARG A 184 -17.39 6.45 -22.29
CA ARG A 184 -18.33 6.05 -21.22
C ARG A 184 -17.86 6.66 -19.89
N GLY A 185 -17.99 7.98 -19.79
CA GLY A 185 -17.49 8.81 -18.68
C GLY A 185 -18.14 8.58 -17.31
N ASP A 186 -19.16 7.73 -17.21
CA ASP A 186 -19.91 7.50 -15.96
C ASP A 186 -19.47 6.26 -15.16
N ILE A 187 -18.57 5.42 -15.67
CA ILE A 187 -18.06 4.28 -14.89
C ILE A 187 -16.78 4.69 -14.16
N PRO A 188 -16.77 4.71 -12.81
CA PRO A 188 -15.58 5.08 -12.06
C PRO A 188 -14.49 4.01 -12.10
N ARG A 189 -14.87 2.74 -12.31
CA ARG A 189 -13.98 1.59 -12.28
C ARG A 189 -14.18 0.68 -13.50
N ILE A 190 -13.13 0.52 -14.29
CA ILE A 190 -13.10 -0.30 -15.49
C ILE A 190 -12.44 -1.62 -15.15
N GLU A 191 -13.01 -2.74 -15.58
CA GLU A 191 -12.43 -4.06 -15.39
C GLU A 191 -12.40 -4.78 -16.74
N LEU A 192 -11.20 -5.20 -17.15
CA LEU A 192 -10.96 -6.05 -18.30
C LEU A 192 -10.42 -7.38 -17.80
N THR A 193 -10.94 -8.49 -18.32
CA THR A 193 -10.53 -9.83 -17.91
C THR A 193 -10.35 -10.72 -19.14
N SER A 194 -9.33 -11.56 -19.13
CA SER A 194 -9.11 -12.64 -20.09
C SER A 194 -9.44 -13.99 -19.44
N GLU A 195 -9.85 -14.96 -20.24
CA GLU A 195 -10.02 -16.35 -19.81
C GLU A 195 -8.71 -16.97 -19.32
N ASP A 196 -7.56 -16.46 -19.77
CA ASP A 196 -6.21 -16.91 -19.40
C ASP A 196 -5.75 -16.43 -18.01
N GLY A 197 -6.63 -15.82 -17.22
CA GLY A 197 -6.31 -15.36 -15.86
C GLY A 197 -5.57 -14.02 -15.81
N ILE A 198 -5.65 -13.21 -16.88
CA ILE A 198 -5.16 -11.83 -16.90
C ILE A 198 -6.32 -10.91 -16.56
N SER A 199 -6.13 -9.99 -15.63
CA SER A 199 -7.12 -8.95 -15.34
C SER A 199 -6.48 -7.58 -15.18
N VAL A 200 -7.14 -6.58 -15.76
CA VAL A 200 -6.77 -5.17 -15.62
C VAL A 200 -7.93 -4.43 -14.99
N THR A 201 -7.68 -3.75 -13.88
CA THR A 201 -8.66 -2.91 -13.20
C THR A 201 -8.15 -1.49 -13.10
N CYS A 202 -8.94 -0.53 -13.57
CA CYS A 202 -8.58 0.89 -13.59
C CYS A 202 -9.65 1.73 -12.89
N ASP A 203 -9.26 2.50 -11.87
CA ASP A 203 -10.07 3.54 -11.26
C ASP A 203 -9.76 4.89 -11.94
N VAL A 204 -10.75 5.40 -12.67
CA VAL A 204 -10.66 6.64 -13.45
C VAL A 204 -10.57 7.87 -12.54
N ARG A 205 -11.09 7.81 -11.31
CA ARG A 205 -11.10 8.94 -10.37
C ARG A 205 -9.72 9.19 -9.78
N THR A 206 -9.05 8.11 -9.40
CA THR A 206 -7.72 8.12 -8.79
C THR A 206 -6.60 8.02 -9.83
N GLY A 207 -6.92 7.62 -11.08
CA GLY A 207 -5.94 7.39 -12.13
C GLY A 207 -5.05 6.17 -11.86
N LEU A 208 -5.55 5.22 -11.06
CA LEU A 208 -4.85 4.00 -10.69
C LEU A 208 -5.30 2.86 -11.60
N CYS A 209 -4.36 2.20 -12.26
CA CYS A 209 -4.59 0.95 -12.98
C CYS A 209 -3.75 -0.15 -12.36
N SER A 210 -4.32 -1.34 -12.26
CA SER A 210 -3.62 -2.51 -11.76
C SER A 210 -3.75 -3.68 -12.72
N LEU A 211 -2.64 -4.37 -12.92
CA LEU A 211 -2.52 -5.58 -13.72
C LEU A 211 -2.34 -6.74 -12.75
N THR A 212 -3.23 -7.74 -12.86
CA THR A 212 -3.13 -8.98 -12.08
C THR A 212 -2.99 -10.15 -13.03
N LEU A 213 -1.94 -10.94 -12.84
CA LEU A 213 -1.66 -12.14 -13.60
C LEU A 213 -1.86 -13.35 -12.69
N GLY A 214 -2.64 -14.34 -13.16
CA GLY A 214 -2.79 -15.60 -12.45
C GLY A 214 -1.47 -16.34 -12.29
N LEU A 215 -1.41 -17.25 -11.31
CA LEU A 215 -0.22 -18.02 -10.94
C LEU A 215 0.48 -18.72 -12.13
N TRP A 216 -0.29 -19.20 -13.12
CA TRP A 216 0.24 -19.91 -14.28
C TRP A 216 1.02 -19.02 -15.26
N LEU A 217 0.93 -17.70 -15.13
CA LEU A 217 1.63 -16.72 -15.95
C LEU A 217 2.95 -16.26 -15.33
N HIS A 218 3.50 -17.01 -14.36
CA HIS A 218 4.81 -16.76 -13.76
C HIS A 218 5.91 -16.58 -14.81
N GLY A 219 6.69 -15.51 -14.71
CA GLY A 219 7.84 -15.28 -15.60
C GLY A 219 7.48 -14.86 -17.03
N VAL A 220 6.24 -14.45 -17.31
CA VAL A 220 5.75 -14.15 -18.68
C VAL A 220 5.93 -12.68 -19.05
N SER A 221 5.79 -11.77 -18.09
CA SER A 221 5.93 -10.33 -18.29
C SER A 221 7.39 -9.95 -18.55
N ALA A 222 7.62 -8.92 -19.35
CA ALA A 222 8.84 -8.14 -19.30
C ALA A 222 8.55 -6.66 -19.55
N GLY A 223 9.31 -5.78 -18.89
CA GLY A 223 9.14 -4.33 -18.94
C GLY A 223 9.52 -3.66 -17.62
N LEU A 224 9.18 -2.39 -17.46
CA LEU A 224 9.44 -1.62 -16.23
C LEU A 224 8.68 -2.10 -14.97
N LEU A 225 7.71 -3.00 -15.13
CA LEU A 225 7.00 -3.64 -14.02
C LEU A 225 7.60 -5.00 -13.64
N GLY A 226 8.66 -5.44 -14.32
CA GLY A 226 9.39 -6.66 -14.01
C GLY A 226 8.94 -7.91 -14.75
N THR A 227 9.54 -9.02 -14.31
CA THR A 227 9.40 -10.38 -14.85
C THR A 227 8.32 -11.22 -14.18
N ASN A 228 7.70 -10.72 -13.12
CA ASN A 228 6.65 -11.40 -12.38
C ASN A 228 7.04 -12.83 -11.94
N ASP A 229 8.29 -13.00 -11.51
CA ASP A 229 8.85 -14.27 -11.07
C ASP A 229 9.21 -14.30 -9.57
N ASN A 230 8.80 -13.28 -8.80
CA ASN A 230 9.13 -13.13 -7.38
C ASN A 230 10.63 -13.04 -7.11
N GLU A 231 11.44 -12.59 -8.08
CA GLU A 231 12.90 -12.48 -7.94
C GLU A 231 13.33 -11.01 -7.97
N ALA A 232 13.35 -10.37 -6.79
CA ALA A 232 13.73 -8.97 -6.68
C ALA A 232 15.13 -8.64 -7.26
N ALA A 233 16.04 -9.61 -7.38
CA ALA A 233 17.37 -9.39 -7.95
C ALA A 233 17.35 -9.09 -9.46
N ASN A 234 16.31 -9.49 -10.18
CA ASN A 234 16.22 -9.33 -11.64
C ASN A 234 15.18 -8.27 -12.07
N GLU A 235 14.58 -7.57 -11.11
CA GLU A 235 13.58 -6.53 -11.38
C GLU A 235 14.13 -5.40 -12.30
N TRP A 236 15.45 -5.20 -12.31
CA TRP A 236 16.13 -4.20 -13.14
C TRP A 236 16.66 -4.81 -14.44
N MET A 237 16.00 -5.85 -14.96
CA MET A 237 16.41 -6.52 -16.18
C MET A 237 16.17 -5.61 -17.40
N LEU A 238 17.21 -5.47 -18.20
CA LEU A 238 17.21 -4.83 -19.51
C LEU A 238 16.67 -5.80 -20.57
N PRO A 239 16.20 -5.29 -21.73
CA PRO A 239 15.73 -6.15 -22.83
C PRO A 239 16.79 -7.15 -23.36
N ASP A 240 18.08 -6.90 -23.12
CA ASP A 240 19.18 -7.81 -23.50
C ASP A 240 19.50 -8.87 -22.43
N GLY A 241 18.73 -8.91 -21.34
CA GLY A 241 18.88 -9.84 -20.22
C GLY A 241 19.94 -9.45 -19.19
N LYS A 242 20.61 -8.29 -19.35
CA LYS A 242 21.53 -7.77 -18.32
C LYS A 242 20.76 -7.02 -17.23
N VAL A 243 21.42 -6.79 -16.10
CA VAL A 243 20.86 -5.99 -14.99
C VAL A 243 21.34 -4.54 -15.12
N ALA A 244 20.42 -3.59 -15.06
CA ALA A 244 20.71 -2.16 -15.10
C ALA A 244 21.47 -1.70 -13.84
N GLN A 245 22.34 -0.70 -14.00
CA GLN A 245 23.06 -0.07 -12.89
C GLN A 245 22.30 1.11 -12.28
N SER A 246 21.29 1.62 -12.98
CA SER A 246 20.47 2.75 -12.54
C SER A 246 19.04 2.67 -13.11
N LEU A 247 18.11 3.33 -12.42
CA LEU A 247 16.74 3.48 -12.90
C LEU A 247 16.66 4.26 -14.23
N GLU A 248 17.60 5.18 -14.47
CA GLU A 248 17.69 5.91 -15.74
C GLU A 248 18.04 4.95 -16.89
N GLU A 249 19.06 4.10 -16.71
CA GLU A 249 19.44 3.08 -17.69
C GLU A 249 18.27 2.12 -17.97
N LEU A 250 17.58 1.67 -16.91
CA LEU A 250 16.41 0.81 -17.03
C LEU A 250 15.30 1.50 -17.84
N THR A 251 14.97 2.74 -17.51
CA THR A 251 13.91 3.53 -18.19
C THR A 251 14.25 3.75 -19.66
N LEU A 252 15.51 4.08 -19.97
CA LEU A 252 15.97 4.30 -21.33
C LEU A 252 15.95 3.02 -22.18
N ALA A 253 16.22 1.86 -21.58
CA ALA A 253 16.23 0.59 -22.30
C ALA A 253 14.82 0.11 -22.68
N TRP A 254 13.82 0.43 -21.88
CA TRP A 254 12.41 0.06 -22.10
C TRP A 254 11.59 1.10 -22.89
N GLN A 255 12.26 2.01 -23.59
CA GLN A 255 11.59 3.00 -24.44
C GLN A 255 11.05 2.39 -25.74
N VAL A 256 9.93 2.94 -26.22
CA VAL A 256 9.31 2.56 -27.49
C VAL A 256 9.43 3.75 -28.45
N GLY A 257 10.08 3.55 -29.61
CA GLY A 257 10.21 4.59 -30.65
C GLY A 257 11.44 5.51 -30.55
N GLY A 258 12.21 5.47 -29.46
CA GLY A 258 13.56 6.05 -29.42
C GLY A 258 13.63 7.56 -29.15
N ASP A 259 12.66 8.15 -28.45
CA ASP A 259 12.55 9.61 -28.26
C ASP A 259 12.92 10.11 -26.85
N CYS A 260 13.47 9.25 -25.99
CA CYS A 260 13.88 9.63 -24.65
C CYS A 260 15.01 10.67 -24.64
N ARG A 261 14.87 11.69 -23.80
CA ARG A 261 15.98 12.59 -23.44
C ARG A 261 16.55 12.21 -22.08
N ALA A 262 17.84 12.49 -21.88
CA ALA A 262 18.55 12.23 -20.62
C ALA A 262 17.80 12.86 -19.44
N MET A 263 17.75 12.15 -18.31
CA MET A 263 17.05 12.62 -17.13
C MET A 263 17.84 13.77 -16.50
N GLU A 264 17.19 14.91 -16.25
CA GLU A 264 17.75 15.90 -15.33
C GLU A 264 17.73 15.31 -13.91
N LYS A 265 18.81 15.53 -13.15
CA LYS A 265 18.90 15.05 -11.77
C LYS A 265 17.68 15.52 -10.97
N PRO A 266 17.09 14.67 -10.11
CA PRO A 266 16.00 15.08 -9.23
C PRO A 266 16.42 16.34 -8.47
N GLN A 267 15.58 17.37 -8.51
CA GLN A 267 15.81 18.58 -7.74
C GLN A 267 15.79 18.21 -6.25
N GLU A 268 16.91 18.41 -5.55
CA GLU A 268 16.98 18.19 -4.11
C GLU A 268 16.15 19.26 -3.40
N CYS A 269 15.08 18.82 -2.74
CA CYS A 269 14.15 19.70 -2.08
C CYS A 269 14.64 20.03 -0.67
N PRO A 270 14.82 21.31 -0.32
CA PRO A 270 15.45 21.69 0.95
C PRO A 270 14.54 21.50 2.19
N ALA A 271 13.27 21.10 2.03
CA ALA A 271 12.33 20.91 3.14
C ALA A 271 11.51 19.62 3.01
N ARG A 272 11.33 18.92 4.13
CA ARG A 272 10.39 17.81 4.27
C ARG A 272 8.96 18.31 4.14
N SER A 273 8.16 17.70 3.25
CA SER A 273 6.75 18.04 3.09
C SER A 273 5.93 17.58 4.29
N LEU A 274 5.17 18.51 4.88
CA LEU A 274 4.25 18.22 5.99
C LEU A 274 3.15 17.24 5.57
N THR A 275 2.70 17.30 4.31
CA THR A 275 1.69 16.38 3.76
C THR A 275 2.24 14.96 3.67
N CYS A 276 3.46 14.78 3.14
CA CYS A 276 4.09 13.47 3.05
C CYS A 276 4.36 12.86 4.43
N TRP A 277 4.79 13.69 5.39
CA TRP A 277 4.93 13.27 6.79
C TRP A 277 3.61 12.79 7.37
N ALA A 278 2.54 13.58 7.19
CA ALA A 278 1.21 13.26 7.70
C ALA A 278 0.62 12.01 7.06
N PHE A 279 1.00 11.64 5.83
CA PHE A 279 0.52 10.43 5.17
C PHE A 279 1.29 9.19 5.57
N PHE A 280 2.62 9.21 5.38
CA PHE A 280 3.45 8.01 5.37
C PHE A 280 4.37 7.87 6.59
N GLN A 281 4.46 8.89 7.45
CA GLN A 281 5.35 8.87 8.61
C GLN A 281 4.62 8.98 9.95
N ASP A 282 3.53 9.74 10.04
CA ASP A 282 2.75 9.84 11.29
C ASP A 282 2.07 8.50 11.60
N PRO A 283 2.37 7.85 12.73
CA PRO A 283 1.71 6.61 13.11
C PRO A 283 0.19 6.72 13.31
N HIS A 284 -0.34 7.93 13.51
CA HIS A 284 -1.76 8.20 13.69
C HIS A 284 -2.43 8.72 12.40
N SER A 285 -1.74 8.65 11.26
CA SER A 285 -2.33 8.99 9.97
C SER A 285 -3.47 8.05 9.58
N CYS A 286 -4.31 8.48 8.63
CA CYS A 286 -5.32 7.58 8.06
C CYS A 286 -4.71 6.35 7.36
N LEU A 287 -3.40 6.38 7.03
CA LEU A 287 -2.67 5.26 6.43
C LEU A 287 -1.93 4.39 7.48
N GLY A 288 -1.84 4.86 8.72
CA GLY A 288 -1.00 4.27 9.76
C GLY A 288 -1.30 2.80 10.03
N ASN A 289 -2.55 2.37 9.91
CA ASN A 289 -2.96 0.99 10.20
C ASN A 289 -2.32 -0.07 9.28
N CYS A 290 -1.76 0.33 8.13
CA CYS A 290 -1.09 -0.57 7.20
C CYS A 290 0.45 -0.49 7.26
N PHE A 291 1.03 0.44 8.03
CA PHE A 291 2.49 0.58 8.08
C PHE A 291 3.16 -0.70 8.59
N ARG A 292 4.27 -1.07 7.94
CA ARG A 292 5.15 -2.15 8.40
C ARG A 292 5.74 -1.83 9.77
N VAL A 293 5.32 -2.57 10.79
CA VAL A 293 5.90 -2.51 12.14
C VAL A 293 7.14 -3.39 12.15
N VAL A 294 8.25 -2.90 11.63
CA VAL A 294 9.55 -3.48 12.00
C VAL A 294 9.76 -3.12 13.45
N SER A 295 9.61 -4.09 14.35
CA SER A 295 9.97 -3.91 15.75
C SER A 295 11.47 -3.66 15.78
N VAL A 296 11.87 -2.38 15.88
CA VAL A 296 13.24 -2.00 16.16
C VAL A 296 13.60 -2.71 17.46
N ARG A 297 14.39 -3.78 17.37
CA ARG A 297 15.03 -4.38 18.54
C ARG A 297 15.79 -3.24 19.19
N LEU A 298 15.41 -2.88 20.42
CA LEU A 298 16.15 -1.99 21.29
C LEU A 298 17.59 -2.50 21.37
N GLY A 299 18.45 -1.89 20.57
CA GLY A 299 19.83 -2.28 20.36
C GLY A 299 20.54 -1.10 19.75
N GLN A 300 21.11 -0.28 20.63
CA GLN A 300 21.97 0.88 20.39
C GLN A 300 21.26 2.16 19.99
N GLU A 301 21.11 3.05 20.98
CA GLU A 301 20.96 4.50 20.77
C GLU A 301 22.16 5.04 19.97
N PRO A 302 21.95 5.76 18.86
CA PRO A 302 22.87 6.76 18.40
C PRO A 302 22.45 8.12 18.98
N ASN A 303 23.43 8.85 19.50
CA ASN A 303 23.33 10.16 20.13
C ASN A 303 22.20 11.06 19.60
N ARG A 304 21.26 11.36 20.49
CA ARG A 304 20.18 12.31 20.29
C ARG A 304 20.72 13.74 20.37
N SER A 305 21.05 14.36 19.24
CA SER A 305 21.11 15.82 19.16
C SER A 305 19.67 16.35 19.18
N HIS A 306 19.36 17.07 20.26
CA HIS A 306 18.10 17.79 20.43
C HIS A 306 17.86 18.77 19.29
N VAL A 307 16.77 18.58 18.53
CA VAL A 307 16.12 19.66 17.78
C VAL A 307 14.72 19.84 18.38
N THR A 308 14.63 20.78 19.30
CA THR A 308 13.37 21.29 19.85
C THR A 308 12.74 22.23 18.82
N GLY A 309 11.63 21.82 18.22
CA GLY A 309 10.83 22.68 17.35
C GLY A 309 9.48 22.05 17.02
N ARG A 310 8.52 22.08 17.96
CA ARG A 310 7.11 22.01 17.59
C ARG A 310 6.71 23.40 17.09
N PRO A 311 6.18 23.55 15.86
CA PRO A 311 5.43 24.74 15.51
C PRO A 311 4.21 24.79 16.44
N LYS A 312 4.13 25.84 17.27
CA LYS A 312 2.93 26.15 18.03
C LYS A 312 1.94 26.85 17.09
N ASP A 313 0.66 26.51 17.27
CA ASP A 313 -0.50 27.18 16.68
C ASP A 313 -0.73 27.01 15.16
N GLN A 314 -1.04 25.78 14.74
CA GLN A 314 -1.87 25.55 13.56
C GLN A 314 -3.02 24.60 13.92
N LYS A 315 -4.26 25.04 13.66
CA LYS A 315 -5.46 24.21 13.78
C LYS A 315 -5.35 23.07 12.78
N PHE A 316 -5.05 21.87 13.26
CA PHE A 316 -5.16 20.66 12.46
C PHE A 316 -6.64 20.37 12.20
N PRO A 317 -7.06 20.08 10.95
CA PRO A 317 -8.34 19.41 10.73
C PRO A 317 -8.36 18.07 11.48
N PRO A 318 -9.52 17.58 11.92
CA PRO A 318 -9.59 16.37 12.74
C PRO A 318 -8.91 15.18 12.04
N PRO A 319 -8.17 14.33 12.75
CA PRO A 319 -7.62 13.11 12.19
C PRO A 319 -8.78 12.18 11.86
N CYS A 320 -9.14 12.11 10.58
CA CYS A 320 -10.14 11.24 9.96
C CYS A 320 -11.51 11.23 10.71
N LEU A 321 -12.56 11.82 10.13
CA LEU A 321 -13.92 11.66 10.66
C LEU A 321 -14.30 10.17 10.57
N TRP A 322 -14.23 9.49 11.70
CA TRP A 322 -14.73 8.13 11.88
C TRP A 322 -16.20 8.12 11.44
N PRO A 323 -16.67 7.16 10.64
CA PRO A 323 -18.10 6.95 10.55
C PRO A 323 -18.61 6.66 11.97
N SER A 324 -19.62 7.40 12.38
CA SER A 324 -20.42 7.12 13.57
C SER A 324 -21.20 5.82 13.35
N SER A 325 -20.51 4.68 13.34
CA SER A 325 -21.10 3.37 13.56
C SER A 325 -20.63 2.89 14.93
N SER A 326 -21.56 2.97 15.86
CA SER A 326 -21.42 2.54 17.25
C SER A 326 -21.27 1.01 17.34
N VAL A 327 -20.12 0.45 16.99
CA VAL A 327 -19.72 -0.90 17.40
C VAL A 327 -18.20 -0.93 17.59
N LEU A 328 -17.75 -0.79 18.83
CA LEU A 328 -16.37 -1.07 19.23
C LEU A 328 -16.07 -2.57 19.04
N PRO A 329 -15.01 -2.97 18.31
CA PRO A 329 -14.50 -4.33 18.40
C PRO A 329 -13.83 -4.54 19.77
N PRO A 330 -14.09 -5.65 20.48
CA PRO A 330 -13.53 -5.86 21.81
C PRO A 330 -12.02 -6.07 21.76
N MET A 331 -11.32 -5.32 22.60
CA MET A 331 -9.86 -5.26 22.72
C MET A 331 -9.22 -6.47 23.43
N VAL A 332 -8.24 -7.08 22.73
CA VAL A 332 -6.81 -7.26 23.07
C VAL A 332 -6.26 -8.38 24.01
N GLN A 333 -5.10 -8.91 23.54
CA GLN A 333 -4.02 -9.75 24.09
C GLN A 333 -4.33 -11.26 24.06
N TRP A 334 -3.51 -12.18 23.53
CA TRP A 334 -2.10 -12.50 23.81
C TRP A 334 -1.36 -13.16 22.61
N ALA A 335 -0.03 -13.10 22.65
CA ALA A 335 0.92 -13.63 21.68
C ALA A 335 1.52 -15.00 22.06
N ARG A 336 1.81 -15.87 21.07
CA ARG A 336 3.17 -16.36 20.69
C ARG A 336 3.07 -17.51 19.70
N THR A 337 4.09 -17.57 18.84
CA THR A 337 4.45 -18.58 17.83
C THR A 337 3.50 -18.75 16.63
N MET A 338 3.88 -18.09 15.53
CA MET A 338 4.09 -18.74 14.23
C MET A 338 4.95 -17.81 13.35
N THR A 339 6.16 -18.26 13.06
CA THR A 339 7.01 -17.78 11.96
C THR A 339 6.50 -18.42 10.68
N VAL A 340 5.94 -17.63 9.76
CA VAL A 340 6.12 -17.75 8.30
C VAL A 340 5.79 -16.37 7.72
N ASP A 341 6.68 -15.86 6.89
CA ASP A 341 6.55 -14.60 6.17
C ASP A 341 5.34 -14.61 5.22
N ALA A 342 4.52 -13.57 5.35
CA ALA A 342 3.72 -13.04 4.26
C ALA A 342 3.62 -11.53 4.56
N GLU A 343 4.15 -10.71 3.65
CA GLU A 343 4.15 -9.25 3.78
C GLU A 343 2.72 -8.70 3.69
N LEU A 344 2.03 -8.66 4.83
CA LEU A 344 0.69 -8.08 4.95
C LEU A 344 0.71 -6.58 5.27
N GLN A 345 1.90 -6.02 5.50
CA GLN A 345 2.09 -4.62 5.78
C GLN A 345 2.94 -4.02 4.68
N VAL A 346 2.42 -2.97 4.05
CA VAL A 346 3.12 -2.25 2.98
C VAL A 346 4.14 -1.33 3.64
N ASP A 347 5.41 -1.44 3.27
CA ASP A 347 6.44 -0.50 3.74
C ASP A 347 6.12 0.91 3.22
N PRO A 348 5.85 1.90 4.10
CA PRO A 348 5.57 3.26 3.66
C PRO A 348 6.83 4.02 3.22
N THR A 349 8.03 3.50 3.50
CA THR A 349 9.32 4.16 3.23
C THR A 349 9.50 4.57 1.76
N PRO A 350 9.32 3.69 0.76
CA PRO A 350 9.46 4.10 -0.64
C PRO A 350 8.42 5.13 -1.07
N PHE A 351 7.17 5.01 -0.58
CA PHE A 351 6.11 6.01 -0.83
C PHE A 351 6.44 7.37 -0.24
N LEU A 352 7.00 7.40 0.99
CA LEU A 352 7.50 8.62 1.62
C LEU A 352 8.65 9.24 0.81
N GLY A 353 9.56 8.41 0.29
CA GLY A 353 10.66 8.84 -0.56
C GLY A 353 10.17 9.55 -1.82
N LEU A 354 9.27 8.90 -2.58
CA LEU A 354 8.68 9.48 -3.79
C LEU A 354 7.85 10.73 -3.47
N CYS A 355 7.02 10.68 -2.43
CA CYS A 355 6.21 11.83 -2.03
C CYS A 355 7.07 13.07 -1.79
N ASN A 356 8.16 12.94 -1.03
CA ASN A 356 9.06 14.07 -0.78
C ASN A 356 9.79 14.58 -2.03
N GLN A 357 10.02 13.72 -3.04
CA GLN A 357 10.61 14.13 -4.32
C GLN A 357 9.62 14.91 -5.19
N ASP A 358 8.34 14.56 -5.14
CA ASP A 358 7.32 15.13 -6.01
C ASP A 358 6.64 16.38 -5.44
N THR A 359 6.65 16.54 -4.12
CA THR A 359 6.05 17.71 -3.45
C THR A 359 6.94 18.94 -3.47
N CYS A 360 7.71 19.16 -4.53
CA CYS A 360 8.65 20.28 -4.64
C CYS A 360 8.24 21.32 -5.69
N GLY A 361 6.98 21.27 -6.12
CA GLY A 361 6.40 22.14 -7.14
C GLY A 361 4.91 22.40 -6.91
N THR A 362 4.22 23.03 -7.86
CA THR A 362 2.84 23.51 -7.67
C THR A 362 1.75 22.42 -7.58
N GLN A 363 2.10 21.14 -7.73
CA GLN A 363 1.18 19.99 -7.72
C GLN A 363 1.36 19.05 -6.51
N GLU A 364 1.95 19.52 -5.41
CA GLU A 364 2.29 18.70 -4.23
C GLU A 364 1.15 17.79 -3.76
N LEU A 365 -0.06 18.34 -3.62
CA LEU A 365 -1.20 17.60 -3.10
C LEU A 365 -1.66 16.49 -4.06
N HIS A 366 -1.63 16.75 -5.37
CA HIS A 366 -2.09 15.76 -6.36
C HIS A 366 -1.18 14.53 -6.37
N SER A 367 0.14 14.73 -6.43
CA SER A 367 1.11 13.63 -6.39
C SER A 367 1.03 12.85 -5.08
N ALA A 368 0.93 13.56 -3.94
CA ALA A 368 0.77 12.91 -2.63
C ALA A 368 -0.52 12.08 -2.55
N CYS A 369 -1.62 12.55 -3.12
CA CYS A 369 -2.89 11.82 -3.15
C CYS A 369 -2.86 10.60 -4.09
N ASN A 370 -2.17 10.68 -5.24
CA ASN A 370 -1.99 9.52 -6.11
C ASN A 370 -1.17 8.41 -5.41
N LEU A 371 -0.09 8.79 -4.72
CA LEU A 371 0.70 7.85 -3.91
C LEU A 371 -0.12 7.28 -2.74
N ALA A 372 -0.93 8.10 -2.06
CA ALA A 372 -1.80 7.64 -0.98
C ALA A 372 -2.86 6.65 -1.50
N ALA A 373 -3.50 6.92 -2.64
CA ALA A 373 -4.44 6.00 -3.28
C ALA A 373 -3.79 4.67 -3.65
N THR A 374 -2.55 4.71 -4.15
CA THR A 374 -1.73 3.52 -4.45
C THR A 374 -1.47 2.71 -3.19
N TYR A 375 -1.04 3.37 -2.11
CA TYR A 375 -0.79 2.71 -0.83
C TYR A 375 -2.07 2.06 -0.28
N ILE A 376 -3.19 2.77 -0.31
CA ILE A 376 -4.50 2.25 0.11
C ILE A 376 -4.89 1.02 -0.72
N HIS A 377 -4.67 1.04 -2.04
CA HIS A 377 -4.96 -0.09 -2.92
C HIS A 377 -4.12 -1.33 -2.55
N LEU A 378 -2.83 -1.16 -2.30
CA LEU A 378 -1.97 -2.26 -1.85
C LEU A 378 -2.39 -2.80 -0.47
N CYS A 379 -2.74 -1.92 0.47
CA CYS A 379 -3.24 -2.30 1.78
C CYS A 379 -4.55 -3.08 1.70
N ALA A 380 -5.47 -2.66 0.84
CA ALA A 380 -6.74 -3.36 0.62
C ALA A 380 -6.53 -4.78 0.08
N ARG A 381 -5.51 -5.01 -0.76
CA ARG A 381 -5.10 -6.37 -1.17
C ARG A 381 -4.57 -7.21 -0.01
N GLY A 382 -3.88 -6.58 0.93
CA GLY A 382 -3.52 -7.17 2.23
C GLY A 382 -4.70 -7.29 3.21
N PHE A 383 -5.94 -7.12 2.75
CA PHE A 383 -7.17 -7.11 3.56
C PHE A 383 -7.21 -6.01 4.62
N VAL A 384 -6.43 -4.95 4.48
CA VAL A 384 -6.45 -3.76 5.35
C VAL A 384 -7.15 -2.62 4.62
N PRO A 385 -8.50 -2.49 4.70
CA PRO A 385 -9.20 -1.34 4.15
C PRO A 385 -8.79 -0.06 4.90
N LEU A 386 -8.52 0.99 4.13
CA LEU A 386 -8.15 2.31 4.62
C LEU A 386 -9.01 3.37 3.94
N ASP A 387 -9.36 4.41 4.67
CA ASP A 387 -10.06 5.56 4.10
C ASP A 387 -9.06 6.52 3.43
N PRO A 388 -9.43 7.14 2.29
CA PRO A 388 -8.61 8.19 1.69
C PRO A 388 -8.45 9.37 2.65
N PRO A 389 -7.26 10.00 2.69
CA PRO A 389 -7.08 11.21 3.49
C PRO A 389 -8.08 12.29 3.08
N PRO A 390 -8.67 13.06 4.02
CA PRO A 390 -9.71 14.06 3.72
C PRO A 390 -9.33 15.08 2.64
N GLN A 391 -8.05 15.40 2.52
CA GLN A 391 -7.52 16.31 1.50
C GLN A 391 -7.47 15.72 0.08
N CYS A 392 -7.75 14.43 -0.07
CA CYS A 392 -7.71 13.68 -1.34
C CYS A 392 -9.11 13.28 -1.84
N VAL A 393 -10.18 13.68 -1.15
CA VAL A 393 -11.58 13.31 -1.43
C VAL A 393 -12.31 14.40 -2.20
#